data_AF-A0A9J8AVQ8-F1
#
_entry.id   AF-A0A9J8AVQ8-F1
#
_cell.length_a   1.000
_cell.length_b   1.000
_cell.length_c   1.000
_cell.angle_alpha   90.00
_cell.angle_beta   90.00
_cell.angle_gamma   90.00
#
_symmetry.space_group_name_H-M   'P 1'
#
loop_
_entity.id
_entity.type
_entity.pdbx_description
1 polymer ?
#
loop_
_entity_poly.entity_id
_entity_poly.type
_entity_poly.pdbx_seq_one_letter_code
_entity_poly.pdbx_strand_id
1 'polypeptide(L)'
;MTLNSNKNEPAVILERVNSARTALSDLYLEQLLQNKPKSDKAAMQTNDCKGQEVYTNGSAGYMNNKDVTRMREVAFEKSSSEPLGVTLKLNERQRCTVARILHGGMIHRQGSLHEGDEIAEINGKSVANQSVDQLQKILKDTNGVVTLKIIPNQQSRPMACEMYMRAQFDYDPAKDDLIPCKEAGLKFQTGDIIQIINKKDPNWWQGKVDNSSTDFAGLIPSPELQEWRVASKSKATQEASQSCSPFGKKKKCKDKYLAKHSSIFDQLDVISYEEVVRLPAFNRKTLVLIGAPGVGRSHIKNSLLSKYPEKFAYPAPHTTRPQKKDEENGKEYYFISNDEMTKGIIGNELLEYGSFQGHMFGTKIETVHKIHEQGKIAVLDVEPQTLKVLRTAEFAPLVIFIAPTNTASQSEAVQNIQKESDAILSAYRHFFDEMLINNDVDESVKGVEEAIERASSTPQWVPVSWVY
;
A
#
# COMPACT_ATOMS: atom_id res chain seq x y z
N MET A 1 -27.70 41.77 -48.48
CA MET A 1 -28.30 40.44 -48.32
C MET A 1 -27.59 39.76 -47.17
N THR A 2 -28.32 39.62 -46.07
CA THR A 2 -27.95 39.07 -44.77
C THR A 2 -28.15 37.55 -44.76
N LEU A 3 -27.21 36.78 -44.21
CA LEU A 3 -27.51 35.46 -43.66
C LEU A 3 -26.83 35.28 -42.30
N ASN A 4 -27.61 34.68 -41.40
CA ASN A 4 -27.51 34.77 -39.96
C ASN A 4 -26.63 33.68 -39.32
N SER A 5 -26.16 34.06 -38.14
CA SER A 5 -25.67 33.29 -36.99
C SER A 5 -26.54 32.10 -36.56
N ASN A 6 -25.90 31.04 -36.05
CA ASN A 6 -26.33 30.23 -34.89
C ASN A 6 -25.08 29.51 -34.32
N LYS A 7 -24.50 30.00 -33.21
CA LYS A 7 -24.69 29.59 -31.78
C LYS A 7 -24.18 28.17 -31.49
N ASN A 8 -22.96 28.02 -30.96
CA ASN A 8 -22.59 27.98 -29.51
C ASN A 8 -23.34 26.92 -28.69
N GLU A 9 -22.76 25.72 -28.59
CA GLU A 9 -22.92 24.81 -27.44
C GLU A 9 -21.66 24.89 -26.57
N PRO A 10 -21.74 25.25 -25.28
CA PRO A 10 -20.62 25.12 -24.37
C PRO A 10 -20.57 23.71 -23.78
N ALA A 11 -19.40 23.06 -23.91
CA ALA A 11 -19.03 21.92 -23.10
C ALA A 11 -19.21 22.25 -21.61
N VAL A 12 -19.79 21.33 -20.85
CA VAL A 12 -20.08 21.49 -19.42
C VAL A 12 -18.78 21.60 -18.65
N ILE A 13 -18.38 22.84 -18.34
CA ILE A 13 -17.30 23.16 -17.41
C ILE A 13 -17.92 23.18 -16.01
N LEU A 14 -17.56 22.19 -15.19
CA LEU A 14 -17.87 22.13 -13.77
C LEU A 14 -17.02 23.19 -13.05
N GLU A 15 -17.56 24.38 -12.81
CA GLU A 15 -16.87 25.42 -12.04
C GLU A 15 -17.14 25.34 -10.53
N ARG A 16 -16.03 25.25 -9.79
CA ARG A 16 -15.71 25.61 -8.40
C ARG A 16 -16.79 25.49 -7.31
N VAL A 17 -16.49 24.60 -6.35
CA VAL A 17 -16.70 24.87 -4.93
C VAL A 17 -15.36 24.69 -4.19
N ASN A 18 -14.78 25.81 -3.76
CA ASN A 18 -13.70 25.80 -2.78
C ASN A 18 -14.23 25.24 -1.45
N SER A 19 -13.57 24.22 -0.91
CA SER A 19 -13.67 23.78 0.49
C SER A 19 -15.08 23.48 1.01
N ALA A 20 -15.77 22.50 0.43
CA ALA A 20 -17.03 21.97 0.95
C ALA A 20 -16.85 20.95 2.10
N ARG A 21 -16.22 21.38 3.20
CA ARG A 21 -16.47 20.82 4.54
C ARG A 21 -17.07 21.95 5.37
N THR A 22 -18.40 22.16 5.35
CA THR A 22 -19.17 22.68 6.52
C THR A 22 -20.69 22.89 6.35
N ALA A 23 -21.32 22.89 5.17
CA ALA A 23 -22.77 23.18 5.14
C ALA A 23 -23.67 21.92 5.21
N LEU A 24 -23.29 20.86 4.48
CA LEU A 24 -24.11 19.63 4.40
C LEU A 24 -23.87 18.66 5.56
N SER A 25 -22.70 18.71 6.20
CA SER A 25 -22.41 17.95 7.42
C SER A 25 -23.28 18.39 8.59
N ASP A 26 -23.56 19.70 8.69
CA ASP A 26 -24.21 20.30 9.85
C ASP A 26 -25.74 20.15 9.76
N LEU A 27 -26.31 20.32 8.56
CA LEU A 27 -27.72 20.01 8.26
C LEU A 27 -28.04 18.51 8.47
N TYR A 28 -27.11 17.62 8.07
CA TYR A 28 -27.26 16.18 8.26
C TYR A 28 -27.15 15.77 9.75
N LEU A 29 -26.26 16.41 10.50
CA LEU A 29 -26.10 16.16 11.94
C LEU A 29 -27.29 16.68 12.76
N GLU A 30 -27.87 17.83 12.40
CA GLU A 30 -29.11 18.33 13.02
C GLU A 30 -30.30 17.40 12.79
N GLN A 31 -30.41 16.81 11.60
CA GLN A 31 -31.49 15.89 11.26
C GLN A 31 -31.35 14.51 11.95
N LEU A 32 -30.12 14.07 12.21
CA LEU A 32 -29.83 12.86 13.00
C LEU A 32 -30.13 13.06 14.50
N LEU A 33 -29.93 14.26 15.04
CA LEU A 33 -30.18 14.55 16.45
C LEU A 33 -31.69 14.66 16.78
N GLN A 34 -32.54 14.93 15.80
CA GLN A 34 -33.99 15.01 15.99
C GLN A 34 -34.69 13.64 15.96
N ASN A 35 -34.07 12.60 15.40
CA ASN A 35 -34.73 11.31 15.11
C ASN A 35 -34.09 10.09 15.79
N LYS A 36 -33.87 10.15 17.12
CA LYS A 36 -33.47 8.96 17.90
C LYS A 36 -34.66 8.31 18.63
N PRO A 37 -35.14 7.13 18.19
CA PRO A 37 -35.88 6.24 19.07
C PRO A 37 -34.92 5.44 19.97
N LYS A 38 -35.41 5.09 21.16
CA LYS A 38 -34.68 4.43 22.25
C LYS A 38 -34.30 2.98 21.93
N SER A 39 -33.20 2.57 22.56
CA SER A 39 -32.52 1.27 22.49
C SER A 39 -33.38 0.04 22.72
N ASP A 40 -32.96 -1.09 22.14
CA ASP A 40 -32.90 -2.35 22.89
C ASP A 40 -31.77 -3.28 22.44
N LYS A 41 -31.20 -3.97 23.42
CA LYS A 41 -30.08 -4.92 23.33
C LYS A 41 -30.60 -6.31 23.01
N ALA A 42 -29.90 -7.07 22.17
CA ALA A 42 -29.92 -8.54 22.23
C ALA A 42 -28.62 -9.13 21.67
N ALA A 43 -28.11 -10.13 22.39
CA ALA A 43 -26.90 -10.90 22.12
C ALA A 43 -27.25 -12.29 21.57
N MET A 44 -26.39 -12.88 20.74
CA MET A 44 -26.26 -14.35 20.53
C MET A 44 -24.97 -14.60 19.75
N GLN A 45 -23.97 -15.25 20.35
CA GLN A 45 -23.73 -16.71 20.42
C GLN A 45 -22.98 -17.28 19.19
N THR A 46 -21.82 -17.83 19.53
CA THR A 46 -20.85 -18.61 18.77
C THR A 46 -21.35 -20.03 18.48
N ASN A 47 -20.97 -20.60 17.33
CA ASN A 47 -20.88 -22.05 17.16
C ASN A 47 -19.75 -22.42 16.20
N ASP A 48 -18.87 -23.29 16.70
CA ASP A 48 -17.85 -24.06 15.98
C ASP A 48 -18.49 -25.13 15.07
N CYS A 49 -17.82 -25.45 13.96
CA CYS A 49 -17.99 -26.74 13.29
C CYS A 49 -16.65 -27.26 12.76
N LYS A 50 -16.39 -28.54 13.08
CA LYS A 50 -15.19 -29.34 12.79
C LYS A 50 -15.14 -29.78 11.32
N GLY A 51 -13.93 -30.13 10.87
CA GLY A 51 -13.60 -30.43 9.47
C GLY A 51 -13.77 -31.88 9.03
N GLN A 52 -13.29 -32.18 7.82
CA GLN A 52 -12.88 -33.52 7.41
C GLN A 52 -11.99 -33.47 6.15
N GLU A 53 -10.80 -34.05 6.24
CA GLU A 53 -9.89 -34.36 5.14
C GLU A 53 -10.29 -35.67 4.45
N VAL A 54 -10.10 -35.75 3.12
CA VAL A 54 -10.02 -37.02 2.37
C VAL A 54 -8.93 -36.89 1.30
N TYR A 55 -7.98 -37.82 1.32
CA TYR A 55 -6.91 -38.03 0.34
C TYR A 55 -7.40 -38.86 -0.86
N THR A 56 -6.81 -38.64 -2.05
CA THR A 56 -6.27 -39.73 -2.89
C THR A 56 -5.30 -39.23 -3.96
N ASN A 57 -4.21 -40.01 -4.14
CA ASN A 57 -3.06 -39.83 -5.03
C ASN A 57 -3.35 -40.02 -6.52
N GLY A 58 -2.50 -39.41 -7.35
CA GLY A 58 -2.31 -39.74 -8.78
C GLY A 58 -0.90 -39.36 -9.26
N SER A 59 -0.14 -40.38 -9.65
CA SER A 59 1.31 -40.43 -9.90
C SER A 59 1.77 -39.93 -11.28
N ALA A 60 3.01 -39.43 -11.39
CA ALA A 60 4.01 -39.59 -12.48
C ALA A 60 5.07 -38.48 -12.29
N GLY A 61 6.36 -38.75 -12.17
CA GLY A 61 7.22 -39.34 -13.19
C GLY A 61 8.65 -38.90 -12.89
N TYR A 62 9.54 -39.87 -12.70
CA TYR A 62 10.98 -39.67 -12.48
C TYR A 62 11.64 -39.11 -13.74
N MET A 63 12.36 -38.00 -13.61
CA MET A 63 13.52 -37.72 -14.45
C MET A 63 14.71 -37.29 -13.59
N ASN A 64 15.83 -37.93 -13.91
CA ASN A 64 17.03 -38.08 -13.12
C ASN A 64 17.99 -36.93 -13.49
N ASN A 65 18.21 -35.98 -12.59
CA ASN A 65 19.27 -34.97 -12.75
C ASN A 65 20.30 -35.19 -11.64
N LYS A 66 21.54 -35.50 -12.04
CA LYS A 66 22.69 -35.56 -11.14
C LYS A 66 23.01 -34.13 -10.68
N ASP A 67 22.40 -33.71 -9.57
CA ASP A 67 22.74 -32.48 -8.89
C ASP A 67 24.16 -32.56 -8.34
N VAL A 68 25.07 -31.81 -8.95
CA VAL A 68 26.37 -31.49 -8.36
C VAL A 68 26.08 -30.68 -7.10
N THR A 69 26.09 -31.35 -5.95
CA THR A 69 25.72 -30.73 -4.68
C THR A 69 26.81 -29.74 -4.26
N ARG A 70 26.55 -28.43 -4.41
CA ARG A 70 27.48 -27.38 -3.99
C ARG A 70 27.61 -27.41 -2.47
N MET A 71 28.74 -27.90 -1.97
CA MET A 71 29.09 -27.82 -0.54
C MET A 71 29.55 -26.41 -0.18
N ARG A 72 29.12 -25.93 0.98
CA ARG A 72 29.54 -24.68 1.61
C ARG A 72 30.38 -24.99 2.83
N GLU A 73 31.52 -24.31 2.97
CA GLU A 73 32.33 -24.35 4.18
C GLU A 73 31.92 -23.21 5.12
N VAL A 74 31.72 -23.52 6.38
CA VAL A 74 31.32 -22.59 7.44
C VAL A 74 32.26 -22.76 8.61
N ALA A 75 32.89 -21.68 9.05
CA ALA A 75 33.77 -21.69 10.22
C ALA A 75 33.22 -20.76 11.30
N PHE A 76 33.22 -21.22 12.55
CA PHE A 76 32.85 -20.41 13.71
C PHE A 76 33.73 -20.77 14.91
N GLU A 77 33.93 -19.81 15.81
CA GLU A 77 34.73 -19.99 17.01
C GLU A 77 33.85 -20.40 18.20
N LYS A 78 34.13 -21.56 18.78
CA LYS A 78 33.39 -22.13 19.90
C LYS A 78 34.16 -21.95 21.22
N SER A 79 33.56 -21.21 22.16
CA SER A 79 34.03 -21.12 23.54
C SER A 79 33.59 -22.35 24.37
N SER A 80 34.36 -22.72 25.39
CA SER A 80 34.08 -23.90 26.23
C SER A 80 32.86 -23.74 27.14
N SER A 81 32.40 -22.51 27.36
CA SER A 81 31.29 -22.18 28.26
C SER A 81 29.93 -22.11 27.56
N GLU A 82 29.88 -22.05 26.22
CA GLU A 82 28.63 -21.84 25.48
C GLU A 82 28.32 -23.00 24.52
N PRO A 83 27.12 -23.61 24.59
CA PRO A 83 26.70 -24.60 23.61
C PRO A 83 26.37 -23.92 22.27
N LEU A 84 26.58 -24.65 21.18
CA LEU A 84 26.29 -24.17 19.81
C LEU A 84 24.82 -23.76 19.62
N GLY A 85 23.92 -24.35 20.40
CA GLY A 85 22.48 -24.10 20.28
C GLY A 85 21.85 -24.77 19.08
N VAL A 86 22.32 -25.97 18.72
CA VAL A 86 21.83 -26.75 17.56
C VAL A 86 21.51 -28.17 18.00
N THR A 87 20.45 -28.74 17.43
CA THR A 87 20.12 -30.16 17.54
C THR A 87 20.29 -30.83 16.18
N LEU A 88 20.80 -32.06 16.17
CA LEU A 88 21.06 -32.83 14.97
C LEU A 88 20.13 -34.05 14.91
N LYS A 89 19.74 -34.46 13.71
CA LYS A 89 19.01 -35.70 13.45
C LYS A 89 19.61 -36.43 12.25
N LEU A 90 19.39 -37.73 12.16
CA LEU A 90 19.66 -38.49 10.95
C LEU A 90 18.41 -38.48 10.06
N ASN A 91 18.57 -38.19 8.78
CA ASN A 91 17.50 -38.28 7.80
C ASN A 91 17.32 -39.73 7.30
N GLU A 92 16.27 -40.01 6.52
CA GLU A 92 15.95 -41.35 5.98
C GLU A 92 17.11 -42.00 5.20
N ARG A 93 18.03 -41.19 4.68
CA ARG A 93 19.24 -41.62 3.96
C ARG A 93 20.47 -41.80 4.87
N GLN A 94 20.31 -41.85 6.19
CA GLN A 94 21.40 -41.93 7.18
C GLN A 94 22.41 -40.77 7.09
N ARG A 95 21.94 -39.57 6.69
CA ARG A 95 22.76 -38.35 6.61
C ARG A 95 22.41 -37.41 7.76
N CYS A 96 23.42 -36.81 8.36
CA CYS A 96 23.26 -35.90 9.50
C CYS A 96 22.72 -34.56 9.02
N THR A 97 21.58 -34.13 9.57
CA THR A 97 20.95 -32.84 9.27
C THR A 97 20.69 -32.05 10.54
N VAL A 98 20.68 -30.73 10.41
CA VAL A 98 20.27 -29.83 11.49
C VAL A 98 18.77 -29.98 11.71
N ALA A 99 18.37 -30.45 12.89
CA ALA A 99 16.97 -30.69 13.25
C ALA A 99 16.27 -29.41 13.74
N ARG A 100 16.96 -28.63 14.57
CA ARG A 100 16.45 -27.38 15.16
C ARG A 100 17.59 -26.48 15.61
N ILE A 101 17.40 -25.16 15.51
CA ILE A 101 18.30 -24.15 16.07
C ILE A 101 17.63 -23.49 17.28
N LEU A 102 18.31 -23.52 18.42
CA LEU A 102 17.84 -22.92 19.67
C LEU A 102 18.03 -21.41 19.63
N HIS A 103 16.92 -20.68 19.76
CA HIS A 103 16.91 -19.23 19.79
C HIS A 103 17.81 -18.69 20.91
N GLY A 104 18.65 -17.71 20.59
CA GLY A 104 19.62 -17.13 21.52
C GLY A 104 20.96 -17.88 21.64
N GLY A 105 21.08 -19.09 21.07
CA GLY A 105 22.34 -19.84 21.00
C GLY A 105 23.35 -19.26 20.00
N MET A 106 24.60 -19.71 20.07
CA MET A 106 25.71 -19.22 19.24
C MET A 106 25.40 -19.23 17.73
N ILE A 107 24.89 -20.36 17.22
CA ILE A 107 24.57 -20.51 15.80
C ILE A 107 23.39 -19.64 15.38
N HIS A 108 22.40 -19.43 16.26
CA HIS A 108 21.29 -18.51 16.01
C HIS A 108 21.77 -17.05 15.89
N ARG A 109 22.73 -16.62 16.73
CA ARG A 109 23.26 -15.24 16.68
C ARG A 109 24.15 -14.99 15.45
N GLN A 110 24.84 -16.02 14.97
CA GLN A 110 25.75 -15.92 13.82
C GLN A 110 25.09 -16.21 12.48
N GLY A 111 23.94 -16.90 12.45
CA GLY A 111 23.25 -17.27 11.21
C GLY A 111 24.07 -18.21 10.31
N SER A 112 25.00 -18.97 10.90
CA SER A 112 26.01 -19.76 10.20
C SER A 112 25.46 -21.11 9.69
N LEU A 113 24.45 -21.66 10.35
CA LEU A 113 23.70 -22.86 9.95
C LEU A 113 22.20 -22.59 9.99
N HIS A 114 21.43 -23.35 9.23
CA HIS A 114 19.97 -23.31 9.20
C HIS A 114 19.36 -24.68 9.49
N GLU A 115 18.10 -24.70 9.91
CA GLU A 115 17.36 -25.96 10.05
C GLU A 115 17.25 -26.66 8.69
N GLY A 116 17.53 -27.96 8.67
CA GLY A 116 17.55 -28.79 7.48
C GLY A 116 18.90 -28.88 6.78
N ASP A 117 19.88 -28.02 7.08
CA ASP A 117 21.22 -28.12 6.50
C ASP A 117 21.84 -29.49 6.77
N GLU A 118 22.40 -30.12 5.74
CA GLU A 118 23.06 -31.42 5.86
C GLU A 118 24.54 -31.20 6.14
N ILE A 119 25.04 -31.79 7.22
CA ILE A 119 26.45 -31.71 7.59
C ILE A 119 27.16 -32.88 6.91
N ALA A 120 28.21 -32.58 6.14
CA ALA A 120 29.03 -33.57 5.44
C ALA A 120 30.36 -33.84 6.17
N GLU A 121 30.99 -32.77 6.71
CA GLU A 121 32.26 -32.86 7.45
C GLU A 121 32.28 -31.93 8.67
N ILE A 122 32.94 -32.36 9.74
CA ILE A 122 33.28 -31.55 10.93
C ILE A 122 34.80 -31.60 11.10
N ASN A 123 35.48 -30.45 11.05
CA ASN A 123 36.94 -30.32 11.17
C ASN A 123 37.73 -31.26 10.26
N GLY A 124 37.27 -31.40 9.00
CA GLY A 124 37.89 -32.28 8.00
C GLY A 124 37.61 -33.78 8.20
N LYS A 125 36.80 -34.17 9.19
CA LYS A 125 36.35 -35.56 9.37
C LYS A 125 34.94 -35.73 8.79
N SER A 126 34.77 -36.73 7.93
CA SER A 126 33.46 -37.09 7.40
C SER A 126 32.53 -37.56 8.53
N VAL A 127 31.29 -37.08 8.49
CA VAL A 127 30.25 -37.45 9.44
C VAL A 127 29.40 -38.64 8.97
N ALA A 128 29.70 -39.20 7.80
CA ALA A 128 29.02 -40.37 7.28
C ALA A 128 29.19 -41.58 8.22
N ASN A 129 28.11 -42.33 8.44
CA ASN A 129 28.06 -43.53 9.30
C ASN A 129 28.33 -43.29 10.80
N GLN A 130 28.27 -42.04 11.28
CA GLN A 130 28.36 -41.74 12.71
C GLN A 130 26.99 -41.56 13.35
N SER A 131 26.84 -42.02 14.60
CA SER A 131 25.61 -41.78 15.37
C SER A 131 25.50 -40.32 15.81
N VAL A 132 24.26 -39.83 16.00
CA VAL A 132 24.00 -38.47 16.47
C VAL A 132 24.71 -38.19 17.80
N ASP A 133 24.76 -39.16 18.72
CA ASP A 133 25.40 -39.00 20.03
C ASP A 133 26.92 -38.82 19.91
N GLN A 134 27.56 -39.53 18.99
CA GLN A 134 28.99 -39.37 18.69
C GLN A 134 29.29 -38.00 18.10
N LEU A 135 28.45 -37.53 17.17
CA LEU A 135 28.59 -36.21 16.56
C LEU A 135 28.38 -35.08 17.58
N GLN A 136 27.39 -35.22 18.46
CA GLN A 136 27.18 -34.28 19.56
C GLN A 136 28.35 -34.28 20.53
N LYS A 137 28.98 -35.44 20.80
CA LYS A 137 30.18 -35.54 21.62
C LYS A 137 31.37 -34.83 20.97
N ILE A 138 31.60 -35.05 19.68
CA ILE A 138 32.66 -34.37 18.91
C ILE A 138 32.47 -32.85 18.95
N LEU A 139 31.24 -32.37 18.74
CA LEU A 139 30.93 -30.94 18.78
C LEU A 139 31.01 -30.36 20.20
N LYS A 140 30.71 -31.12 21.25
CA LYS A 140 30.88 -30.70 22.66
C LYS A 140 32.36 -30.63 23.05
N ASP A 141 33.16 -31.60 22.65
CA ASP A 141 34.57 -31.73 23.05
C ASP A 141 35.51 -30.78 22.27
N THR A 142 35.06 -30.30 21.10
CA THR A 142 35.83 -29.33 20.31
C THR A 142 35.70 -27.92 20.89
N ASN A 143 36.82 -27.26 21.18
CA ASN A 143 36.89 -25.85 21.58
C ASN A 143 37.82 -25.09 20.61
N GLY A 144 37.52 -23.83 20.32
CA GLY A 144 38.20 -23.03 19.29
C GLY A 144 37.47 -23.05 17.95
N VAL A 145 38.21 -22.91 16.85
CA VAL A 145 37.63 -22.83 15.50
C VAL A 145 37.07 -24.19 15.08
N VAL A 146 35.77 -24.21 14.80
CA VAL A 146 35.04 -25.36 14.24
C VAL A 146 34.73 -25.06 12.79
N THR A 147 35.17 -25.93 11.89
CA THR A 147 34.92 -25.84 10.44
C THR A 147 33.97 -26.95 10.02
N LEU A 148 32.84 -26.58 9.41
CA LEU A 148 31.84 -27.50 8.89
C LEU A 148 31.76 -27.39 7.38
N LYS A 149 31.75 -28.53 6.69
CA LYS A 149 31.26 -28.57 5.30
C LYS A 149 29.81 -29.01 5.31
N ILE A 150 28.94 -28.17 4.78
CA ILE A 150 27.51 -28.38 4.76
C ILE A 150 26.97 -28.36 3.33
N ILE A 151 25.92 -29.12 3.12
CA ILE A 151 25.06 -29.04 1.94
C ILE A 151 23.83 -28.25 2.39
N PRO A 152 23.66 -27.00 1.93
CA PRO A 152 22.55 -26.16 2.38
C PRO A 152 21.22 -26.72 1.88
N ASN A 153 20.23 -26.83 2.76
CA ASN A 153 18.90 -27.25 2.34
C ASN A 153 18.15 -26.08 1.73
N GLN A 154 18.13 -26.00 0.40
CA GLN A 154 17.43 -24.92 -0.30
C GLN A 154 15.91 -24.96 -0.10
N GLN A 155 15.34 -26.07 0.37
CA GLN A 155 13.90 -26.22 0.61
C GLN A 155 13.45 -25.77 2.01
N SER A 156 14.36 -25.59 2.98
CA SER A 156 14.03 -25.22 4.37
C SER A 156 14.79 -24.00 4.87
N ARG A 157 15.05 -23.03 4.00
CA ARG A 157 15.10 -21.66 4.52
C ARG A 157 13.68 -21.39 5.02
N PRO A 158 13.40 -21.22 6.34
CA PRO A 158 12.30 -20.35 6.67
C PRO A 158 12.62 -19.08 5.90
N MET A 159 11.77 -18.68 4.95
CA MET A 159 11.85 -17.33 4.45
C MET A 159 11.83 -16.50 5.73
N ALA A 160 12.95 -15.87 6.10
CA ALA A 160 12.85 -14.72 6.97
C ALA A 160 11.74 -13.92 6.31
N CYS A 161 10.60 -13.72 6.98
CA CYS A 161 9.45 -13.06 6.36
C CYS A 161 9.99 -11.69 5.94
N GLU A 162 10.37 -11.58 4.66
CA GLU A 162 11.06 -10.42 4.15
C GLU A 162 10.00 -9.35 4.15
N MET A 163 10.10 -8.44 5.11
CA MET A 163 9.12 -7.40 5.31
C MET A 163 9.50 -6.26 4.39
N TYR A 164 8.63 -5.98 3.42
CA TYR A 164 8.80 -4.87 2.51
C TYR A 164 7.80 -3.78 2.85
N MET A 165 8.30 -2.56 2.91
CA MET A 165 7.53 -1.37 3.25
C MET A 165 7.67 -0.36 2.11
N ARG A 166 6.56 0.18 1.63
CA ARG A 166 6.54 1.33 0.74
C ARG A 166 6.58 2.61 1.57
N ALA A 167 7.55 3.48 1.28
CA ALA A 167 7.61 4.81 1.88
C ALA A 167 6.45 5.68 1.38
N GLN A 168 5.69 6.27 2.31
CA GLN A 168 4.58 7.18 1.96
C GLN A 168 5.00 8.67 2.08
N PHE A 169 6.26 8.94 2.42
CA PHE A 169 6.82 10.28 2.58
C PHE A 169 8.29 10.32 2.11
N ASP A 170 8.81 11.52 1.89
CA ASP A 170 10.20 11.74 1.55
C ASP A 170 11.06 11.87 2.82
N TYR A 171 12.21 11.21 2.84
CA TYR A 171 13.14 11.28 3.96
C TYR A 171 14.55 11.64 3.48
N ASP A 172 15.09 12.72 4.06
CA ASP A 172 16.46 13.16 3.82
C ASP A 172 17.26 13.16 5.14
N PRO A 173 18.15 12.18 5.36
CA PRO A 173 18.93 12.08 6.60
C PRO A 173 19.86 13.28 6.82
N ALA A 174 20.25 14.01 5.77
CA ALA A 174 21.07 15.21 5.92
C ALA A 174 20.34 16.33 6.67
N LYS A 175 19.00 16.39 6.50
CA LYS A 175 18.11 17.38 7.11
C LYS A 175 17.57 16.94 8.48
N ASP A 176 17.93 15.75 8.95
CA ASP A 176 17.42 15.18 10.18
C ASP A 176 18.41 15.37 11.32
N ASP A 177 18.06 16.17 12.32
CA ASP A 177 18.93 16.42 13.47
C ASP A 177 18.79 15.36 14.58
N LEU A 178 17.79 14.47 14.46
CA LEU A 178 17.57 13.38 15.42
C LEU A 178 18.31 12.10 15.04
N ILE A 179 18.84 12.00 13.82
CA ILE A 179 19.54 10.79 13.37
C ILE A 179 20.88 10.62 14.11
N PRO A 180 21.17 9.42 14.65
CA PRO A 180 22.42 9.17 15.38
C PRO A 180 23.68 9.39 14.53
N CYS A 181 23.61 9.03 13.25
CA CYS A 181 24.70 9.19 12.29
C CYS A 181 24.12 9.52 10.91
N LYS A 182 24.32 10.76 10.43
CA LYS A 182 23.80 11.23 9.13
C LYS A 182 24.33 10.41 7.96
N GLU A 183 25.58 9.95 8.03
CA GLU A 183 26.23 9.13 7.00
C GLU A 183 25.64 7.72 6.89
N ALA A 184 25.11 7.19 8.00
CA ALA A 184 24.45 5.89 8.03
C ALA A 184 22.96 5.97 7.64
N GLY A 185 22.42 7.17 7.39
CA GLY A 185 21.02 7.36 7.04
C GLY A 185 20.70 6.91 5.61
N LEU A 186 19.58 6.21 5.45
CA LEU A 186 19.06 5.86 4.13
C LEU A 186 18.13 6.97 3.63
N LYS A 187 18.55 7.69 2.59
CA LYS A 187 17.67 8.65 1.89
C LYS A 187 16.68 7.89 1.01
N PHE A 188 15.41 8.29 1.03
CA PHE A 188 14.36 7.71 0.18
C PHE A 188 13.29 8.74 -0.18
N GLN A 189 12.51 8.43 -1.21
CA GLN A 189 11.36 9.22 -1.67
C GLN A 189 10.06 8.44 -1.49
N THR A 190 8.95 9.17 -1.51
CA THR A 190 7.60 8.60 -1.56
C THR A 190 7.47 7.64 -2.74
N GLY A 191 7.08 6.39 -2.46
CA GLY A 191 6.97 5.30 -3.44
C GLY A 191 8.11 4.28 -3.39
N ASP A 192 9.26 4.61 -2.80
CA ASP A 192 10.38 3.68 -2.69
C ASP A 192 10.00 2.45 -1.84
N ILE A 193 10.43 1.28 -2.31
CA ILE A 193 10.23 0.00 -1.63
C ILE A 193 11.46 -0.33 -0.80
N ILE A 194 11.27 -0.48 0.50
CA ILE A 194 12.32 -0.69 1.48
C ILE A 194 12.16 -2.08 2.09
N GLN A 195 13.17 -2.92 1.93
CA GLN A 195 13.31 -4.17 2.65
C GLN A 195 13.74 -3.86 4.09
N ILE A 196 12.92 -4.26 5.07
CA ILE A 196 13.20 -4.07 6.49
C ILE A 196 14.08 -5.22 6.98
N ILE A 197 15.30 -4.89 7.41
CA ILE A 197 16.31 -5.86 7.85
C ILE A 197 16.27 -6.02 9.38
N ASN A 198 16.15 -4.90 10.12
CA ASN A 198 16.18 -4.93 11.58
C ASN A 198 15.31 -3.81 12.18
N LYS A 199 14.51 -4.17 13.17
CA LYS A 199 13.55 -3.32 13.89
C LYS A 199 13.73 -3.34 15.42
N LYS A 200 14.93 -3.75 15.89
CA LYS A 200 15.24 -3.84 17.33
C LYS A 200 15.25 -2.49 18.01
N ASP A 201 15.70 -1.44 17.33
CA ASP A 201 15.65 -0.08 17.87
C ASP A 201 14.25 0.50 17.62
N PRO A 202 13.58 1.04 18.65
CA PRO A 202 12.21 1.54 18.53
C PRO A 202 12.09 2.84 17.70
N ASN A 203 13.19 3.54 17.46
CA ASN A 203 13.22 4.82 16.76
C ASN A 203 13.90 4.73 15.39
N TRP A 204 14.89 3.84 15.23
CA TRP A 204 15.76 3.77 14.05
C TRP A 204 15.84 2.36 13.49
N TRP A 205 15.05 2.08 12.47
CA TRP A 205 15.08 0.79 11.79
C TRP A 205 16.22 0.75 10.77
N GLN A 206 16.66 -0.46 10.43
CA GLN A 206 17.62 -0.70 9.36
C GLN A 206 16.89 -1.29 8.16
N GLY A 207 17.09 -0.67 7.00
CA GLY A 207 16.52 -1.14 5.75
C GLY A 207 17.43 -0.92 4.55
N LYS A 208 17.03 -1.49 3.43
CA LYS A 208 17.67 -1.33 2.12
C LYS A 208 16.59 -1.10 1.07
N VAL A 209 16.80 -0.16 0.15
CA VAL A 209 15.88 0.04 -0.99
C VAL A 209 16.06 -1.13 -1.97
N ASP A 210 14.96 -1.76 -2.39
CA ASP A 210 14.94 -3.01 -3.20
C ASP A 210 15.75 -2.92 -4.50
N ASN A 211 15.78 -1.74 -5.13
CA ASN A 211 16.51 -1.48 -6.37
C ASN A 211 17.87 -0.77 -6.19
N SER A 212 18.37 -0.62 -4.96
CA SER A 212 19.66 0.05 -4.73
C SER A 212 20.83 -0.89 -4.99
N SER A 213 21.85 -0.38 -5.69
CA SER A 213 23.14 -1.05 -5.89
C SER A 213 24.00 -1.15 -4.62
N THR A 214 23.56 -0.52 -3.52
CA THR A 214 24.29 -0.55 -2.24
C THR A 214 23.89 -1.76 -1.41
N ASP A 215 24.85 -2.61 -1.07
CA ASP A 215 24.60 -3.80 -0.23
C ASP A 215 24.50 -3.52 1.27
N PHE A 216 24.73 -2.27 1.68
CA PHE A 216 24.68 -1.88 3.08
C PHE A 216 23.26 -1.39 3.46
N ALA A 217 22.81 -1.84 4.64
CA ALA A 217 21.60 -1.33 5.26
C ALA A 217 21.86 0.08 5.80
N GLY A 218 20.91 0.99 5.60
CA GLY A 218 20.91 2.32 6.19
C GLY A 218 19.81 2.49 7.23
N LEU A 219 19.94 3.53 8.04
CA LEU A 219 18.99 3.89 9.09
C LEU A 219 17.81 4.66 8.49
N ILE A 220 16.61 4.23 8.86
CA ILE A 220 15.34 4.92 8.57
C ILE A 220 14.59 5.18 9.88
N PRO A 221 13.79 6.25 9.97
CA PRO A 221 12.94 6.45 11.13
C PRO A 221 11.89 5.33 11.23
N SER A 222 11.65 4.82 12.43
CA SER A 222 10.55 3.89 12.69
C SER A 222 9.19 4.55 12.42
N PRO A 223 8.12 3.76 12.19
CA PRO A 223 6.76 4.28 12.08
C PRO A 223 6.40 5.17 13.27
N GLU A 224 6.72 4.75 14.49
CA GLU A 224 6.41 5.50 15.72
C GLU A 224 7.16 6.84 15.79
N LEU A 225 8.44 6.86 15.38
CA LEU A 225 9.22 8.09 15.33
C LEU A 225 8.67 9.05 14.26
N GLN A 226 8.28 8.52 13.10
CA GLN A 226 7.67 9.31 12.04
C GLN A 226 6.32 9.89 12.47
N GLU A 227 5.47 9.09 13.11
CA GLU A 227 4.20 9.54 13.66
C GLU A 227 4.39 10.66 14.67
N TRP A 228 5.36 10.51 15.57
CA TRP A 228 5.72 11.53 16.54
C TRP A 228 6.15 12.84 15.87
N ARG A 229 6.89 12.78 14.75
CA ARG A 229 7.32 13.97 13.98
C ARG A 229 6.13 14.70 13.38
N VAL A 230 5.20 13.97 12.75
CA VAL A 230 3.99 14.54 12.14
C VAL A 230 3.11 15.20 13.20
N ALA A 231 2.89 14.52 14.34
CA ALA A 231 2.10 15.04 15.45
C ALA A 231 2.76 16.26 16.15
N SER A 232 4.09 16.33 16.16
CA SER A 232 4.82 17.46 16.76
C SER A 232 4.79 18.70 15.86
N LYS A 233 4.86 18.51 14.53
CA LYS A 233 4.73 19.60 13.55
C LYS A 233 3.34 20.23 13.59
N SER A 234 2.28 19.42 13.67
CA SER A 234 0.90 19.94 13.72
C SER A 234 0.62 20.78 14.98
N LYS A 235 1.22 20.41 16.13
CA LYS A 235 1.17 21.21 17.37
C LYS A 235 1.91 22.54 17.23
N ALA A 236 3.08 22.56 16.60
CA ALA A 236 3.83 23.79 16.37
C ALA A 236 3.09 24.78 15.44
N THR A 237 2.39 24.26 14.41
CA THR A 237 1.54 25.08 13.53
C THR A 237 0.31 25.64 14.25
N GLN A 238 -0.31 24.87 15.16
CA GLN A 238 -1.43 25.36 15.98
C GLN A 238 -0.98 26.45 16.97
N GLU A 239 0.17 26.29 17.63
CA GLU A 239 0.73 27.31 18.54
C GLU A 239 1.15 28.58 17.79
N ALA A 240 1.63 28.48 16.55
CA ALA A 240 1.96 29.64 15.72
C ALA A 240 0.72 30.41 15.21
N SER A 241 -0.45 29.76 15.13
CA SER A 241 -1.73 30.38 14.76
C SER A 241 -2.52 30.97 15.94
N GLN A 242 -2.12 30.68 17.18
CA GLN A 242 -2.71 31.25 18.40
C GLN A 242 -1.80 32.31 19.00
N SER A 243 -1.70 33.45 18.31
CA SER A 243 -1.17 34.68 18.90
C SER A 243 -2.30 35.51 19.51
N CYS A 244 -2.11 35.86 20.79
CA CYS A 244 -2.78 36.92 21.58
C CYS A 244 -4.05 36.55 22.39
N SER A 245 -3.85 36.08 23.63
CA SER A 245 -4.70 36.43 24.79
C SER A 245 -3.87 36.36 26.08
N PRO A 246 -3.72 37.45 26.87
CA PRO A 246 -2.70 37.52 27.92
C PRO A 246 -3.14 36.99 29.29
N PHE A 247 -4.11 36.07 29.38
CA PHE A 247 -4.53 35.46 30.65
C PHE A 247 -4.99 34.01 30.45
N GLY A 248 -4.02 33.08 30.44
CA GLY A 248 -4.29 31.64 30.45
C GLY A 248 -3.10 30.88 31.02
N LYS A 249 -3.26 30.31 32.22
CA LYS A 249 -2.22 29.55 32.92
C LYS A 249 -1.73 28.40 32.03
N LYS A 250 -0.45 28.42 31.65
CA LYS A 250 0.24 27.33 30.94
C LYS A 250 0.17 26.04 31.75
N LYS A 251 -0.79 25.16 31.45
CA LYS A 251 -0.75 23.77 31.91
C LYS A 251 0.16 23.03 30.93
N LYS A 252 1.41 22.74 31.35
CA LYS A 252 2.25 21.75 30.66
C LYS A 252 1.52 20.41 30.76
N CYS A 253 0.81 20.02 29.70
CA CYS A 253 0.26 18.68 29.60
C CYS A 253 1.43 17.72 29.34
N LYS A 254 1.83 17.02 30.40
CA LYS A 254 2.90 16.03 30.40
C LYS A 254 2.26 14.64 30.26
N ASP A 255 1.38 14.47 29.29
CA ASP A 255 0.79 13.18 29.00
C ASP A 255 1.72 12.42 28.06
N LYS A 256 2.35 11.40 28.63
CA LYS A 256 3.18 10.44 27.91
C LYS A 256 2.30 9.70 26.88
N TYR A 257 2.86 9.49 25.69
CA TYR A 257 2.32 8.64 24.64
C TYR A 257 1.89 7.29 25.21
N LEU A 258 0.58 7.03 25.20
CA LEU A 258 0.02 5.71 25.50
C LEU A 258 -0.55 5.17 24.19
N ALA A 259 -0.08 3.99 23.78
CA ALA A 259 -0.55 3.24 22.61
C ALA A 259 -2.07 2.97 22.59
N LYS A 260 -2.77 3.23 23.71
CA LYS A 260 -4.22 3.08 23.85
C LYS A 260 -5.06 4.17 23.15
N HIS A 261 -4.43 5.15 22.48
CA HIS A 261 -5.11 6.23 21.76
C HIS A 261 -5.22 6.04 20.24
N SER A 262 -4.96 4.83 19.71
CA SER A 262 -4.94 4.52 18.26
C SER A 262 -6.15 5.05 17.49
N SER A 263 -7.36 5.02 18.05
CA SER A 263 -8.58 5.50 17.37
C SER A 263 -8.62 7.01 17.07
N ILE A 264 -7.85 7.84 17.80
CA ILE A 264 -7.69 9.27 17.50
C ILE A 264 -6.67 9.47 16.37
N PHE A 265 -5.71 8.54 16.22
CA PHE A 265 -4.67 8.60 15.21
C PHE A 265 -5.11 7.98 13.87
N ASP A 266 -6.03 7.01 13.88
CA ASP A 266 -6.71 6.51 12.67
C ASP A 266 -7.46 7.65 11.94
N GLN A 267 -7.90 8.68 12.68
CA GLN A 267 -8.51 9.88 12.11
C GLN A 267 -7.49 10.91 11.59
N LEU A 268 -6.22 10.80 11.99
CA LEU A 268 -5.16 11.76 11.67
C LEU A 268 -4.36 11.40 10.42
N ASP A 269 -4.68 10.29 9.73
CA ASP A 269 -4.10 9.90 8.44
C ASP A 269 -2.56 10.03 8.46
N VAL A 270 -1.93 9.45 9.49
CA VAL A 270 -0.51 9.69 9.74
C VAL A 270 0.33 8.95 8.71
N ILE A 271 0.82 9.71 7.73
CA ILE A 271 1.61 9.21 6.60
C ILE A 271 2.98 8.71 7.10
N SER A 272 3.15 7.39 7.09
CA SER A 272 4.42 6.72 7.46
C SER A 272 4.84 5.71 6.39
N TYR A 273 4.61 4.41 6.61
CA TYR A 273 4.96 3.33 5.72
C TYR A 273 3.74 2.44 5.49
N GLU A 274 3.67 1.83 4.31
CA GLU A 274 2.66 0.84 3.98
C GLU A 274 3.33 -0.51 3.74
N GLU A 275 2.88 -1.55 4.43
CA GLU A 275 3.41 -2.89 4.21
C GLU A 275 2.95 -3.41 2.84
N VAL A 276 3.90 -3.93 2.06
CA VAL A 276 3.66 -4.35 0.68
C VAL A 276 4.20 -5.74 0.41
N VAL A 277 3.58 -6.40 -0.55
CA VAL A 277 3.99 -7.69 -1.08
C VAL A 277 4.08 -7.61 -2.60
N ARG A 278 5.03 -8.35 -3.16
CA ARG A 278 5.22 -8.43 -4.60
C ARG A 278 4.33 -9.52 -5.18
N LEU A 279 3.34 -9.12 -5.97
CA LEU A 279 2.52 -10.04 -6.74
C LEU A 279 3.06 -10.22 -8.16
N PRO A 280 2.85 -11.40 -8.79
CA PRO A 280 3.01 -11.56 -10.24
C PRO A 280 2.17 -10.53 -11.00
N ALA A 281 2.50 -10.32 -12.27
CA ALA A 281 1.76 -9.39 -13.11
C ALA A 281 0.26 -9.77 -13.17
N PHE A 282 -0.63 -8.79 -12.98
CA PHE A 282 -2.07 -8.98 -12.98
C PHE A 282 -2.78 -7.77 -13.58
N ASN A 283 -4.00 -7.99 -14.09
CA ASN A 283 -4.78 -6.91 -14.69
C ASN A 283 -5.43 -6.04 -13.62
N ARG A 284 -5.25 -4.73 -13.73
CA ARG A 284 -5.97 -3.73 -12.93
C ARG A 284 -7.43 -3.67 -13.40
N LYS A 285 -8.38 -3.56 -12.47
CA LYS A 285 -9.82 -3.51 -12.82
C LYS A 285 -10.34 -2.09 -12.95
N THR A 286 -9.73 -1.15 -12.24
CA THR A 286 -10.11 0.26 -12.24
C THR A 286 -8.94 1.15 -12.64
N LEU A 287 -9.16 2.10 -13.54
CA LEU A 287 -8.26 3.20 -13.85
C LEU A 287 -8.81 4.46 -13.17
N VAL A 288 -8.02 5.10 -12.30
CA VAL A 288 -8.42 6.31 -11.58
C VAL A 288 -7.58 7.49 -12.03
N LEU A 289 -8.23 8.52 -12.56
CA LEU A 289 -7.60 9.76 -13.01
C LEU A 289 -7.80 10.87 -11.98
N ILE A 290 -6.71 11.23 -11.30
CA ILE A 290 -6.70 12.30 -10.27
C ILE A 290 -5.98 13.52 -10.81
N GLY A 291 -6.44 14.72 -10.47
CA GLY A 291 -5.81 15.96 -10.93
C GLY A 291 -6.71 17.16 -10.71
N ALA A 292 -6.13 18.35 -10.81
CA ALA A 292 -6.88 19.58 -10.60
C ALA A 292 -8.07 19.70 -11.58
N PRO A 293 -9.19 20.33 -11.17
CA PRO A 293 -10.25 20.72 -12.10
C PRO A 293 -9.68 21.51 -13.29
N GLY A 294 -10.15 21.20 -14.50
CA GLY A 294 -9.67 21.85 -15.73
C GLY A 294 -8.35 21.32 -16.30
N VAL A 295 -7.67 20.37 -15.64
CA VAL A 295 -6.39 19.80 -16.14
C VAL A 295 -6.55 18.88 -17.37
N GLY A 296 -7.78 18.57 -17.79
CA GLY A 296 -8.05 17.76 -18.99
C GLY A 296 -8.39 16.28 -18.74
N ARG A 297 -8.64 15.85 -17.49
CA ARG A 297 -9.04 14.48 -17.14
C ARG A 297 -10.19 13.94 -17.98
N SER A 298 -11.25 14.75 -18.16
CA SER A 298 -12.44 14.35 -18.93
C SER A 298 -12.14 14.15 -20.41
N HIS A 299 -11.19 14.90 -21.00
CA HIS A 299 -10.77 14.70 -22.40
C HIS A 299 -10.02 13.38 -22.57
N ILE A 300 -9.08 13.07 -21.66
CA ILE A 300 -8.34 11.80 -21.65
C ILE A 300 -9.33 10.63 -21.50
N LYS A 301 -10.25 10.73 -20.53
CA LYS A 301 -11.32 9.74 -20.31
C LYS A 301 -12.14 9.50 -21.59
N ASN A 302 -12.69 10.57 -22.19
CA ASN A 302 -13.55 10.44 -23.36
C ASN A 302 -12.81 9.88 -24.58
N SER A 303 -11.52 10.24 -24.74
CA SER A 303 -10.66 9.67 -25.78
C SER A 303 -10.45 8.17 -25.58
N LEU A 304 -10.15 7.71 -24.35
CA LEU A 304 -10.00 6.29 -24.03
C LEU A 304 -11.27 5.48 -24.31
N LEU A 305 -12.43 6.00 -23.89
CA LEU A 305 -13.73 5.33 -24.10
C LEU A 305 -14.10 5.24 -25.58
N SER A 306 -13.80 6.28 -26.36
CA SER A 306 -14.09 6.32 -27.80
C SER A 306 -13.14 5.41 -28.59
N LYS A 307 -11.86 5.36 -28.21
CA LYS A 307 -10.82 4.58 -28.89
C LYS A 307 -10.91 3.09 -28.58
N TYR A 308 -11.31 2.71 -27.36
CA TYR A 308 -11.42 1.31 -26.94
C TYR A 308 -12.71 0.99 -26.16
N PRO A 309 -13.88 1.04 -26.81
CA PRO A 309 -15.18 0.78 -26.17
C PRO A 309 -15.31 -0.65 -25.61
N GLU A 310 -14.52 -1.60 -26.14
CA GLU A 310 -14.50 -2.98 -25.66
C GLU A 310 -13.64 -3.18 -24.40
N LYS A 311 -12.69 -2.27 -24.13
CA LYS A 311 -11.74 -2.39 -23.01
C LYS A 311 -12.13 -1.51 -21.83
N PHE A 312 -12.62 -0.30 -22.09
CA PHE A 312 -12.94 0.69 -21.07
C PHE A 312 -14.43 0.96 -20.99
N ALA A 313 -14.92 1.22 -19.78
CA ALA A 313 -16.25 1.73 -19.56
C ALA A 313 -16.25 2.77 -18.44
N TYR A 314 -17.18 3.72 -18.52
CA TYR A 314 -17.41 4.74 -17.50
C TYR A 314 -18.66 4.38 -16.69
N PRO A 315 -18.61 4.37 -15.35
CA PRO A 315 -19.81 4.14 -14.57
C PRO A 315 -20.73 5.37 -14.67
N ALA A 316 -21.89 5.19 -15.30
CA ALA A 316 -22.88 6.25 -15.41
C ALA A 316 -23.31 6.70 -14.00
N PRO A 317 -23.16 7.98 -13.65
CA PRO A 317 -23.57 8.50 -12.35
C PRO A 317 -25.09 8.54 -12.21
N HIS A 318 -25.55 8.55 -10.97
CA HIS A 318 -26.94 8.71 -10.60
C HIS A 318 -27.23 10.18 -10.35
N THR A 319 -28.42 10.65 -10.72
CA THR A 319 -28.83 12.04 -10.50
C THR A 319 -30.29 12.14 -10.08
N THR A 320 -30.60 13.16 -9.28
CA THR A 320 -31.98 13.55 -8.95
C THR A 320 -32.54 14.62 -9.89
N ARG A 321 -31.75 15.02 -10.90
CA ARG A 321 -32.23 15.87 -11.99
C ARG A 321 -33.28 15.12 -12.81
N PRO A 322 -34.38 15.77 -13.22
CA PRO A 322 -35.32 15.15 -14.16
C PRO A 322 -34.65 14.78 -15.48
N GLN A 323 -35.03 13.62 -16.03
CA GLN A 323 -34.59 13.16 -17.35
C GLN A 323 -35.10 14.10 -18.45
N LYS A 324 -34.22 14.52 -19.37
CA LYS A 324 -34.61 15.29 -20.56
C LYS A 324 -35.17 14.38 -21.66
N LYS A 325 -35.81 14.98 -22.66
CA LYS A 325 -36.49 14.24 -23.76
C LYS A 325 -35.54 13.43 -24.63
N ASP A 326 -34.29 13.85 -24.71
CA ASP A 326 -33.20 13.30 -25.51
C ASP A 326 -32.27 12.38 -24.69
N GLU A 327 -32.47 12.28 -23.39
CA GLU A 327 -31.67 11.45 -22.50
C GLU A 327 -32.34 10.09 -22.28
N GLU A 328 -31.53 9.04 -22.12
CA GLU A 328 -31.99 7.68 -21.81
C GLU A 328 -31.47 7.26 -20.43
N ASN A 329 -32.35 6.69 -19.61
CA ASN A 329 -31.99 6.20 -18.28
C ASN A 329 -31.01 5.02 -18.38
N GLY A 330 -29.90 5.12 -17.66
CA GLY A 330 -28.85 4.11 -17.62
C GLY A 330 -27.81 4.22 -18.74
N LYS A 331 -27.90 5.24 -19.60
CA LYS A 331 -26.89 5.53 -20.62
C LYS A 331 -25.85 6.52 -20.11
N GLU A 332 -26.19 7.80 -20.05
CA GLU A 332 -25.31 8.85 -19.49
C GLU A 332 -25.52 9.01 -17.99
N TYR A 333 -26.78 8.90 -17.54
CA TYR A 333 -27.17 9.04 -16.15
C TYR A 333 -28.22 8.00 -15.77
N TYR A 334 -28.21 7.59 -14.50
CA TYR A 334 -29.35 6.96 -13.85
C TYR A 334 -30.18 8.03 -13.15
N PHE A 335 -31.40 8.24 -13.61
CA PHE A 335 -32.33 9.21 -13.04
C PHE A 335 -33.10 8.55 -11.90
N ILE A 336 -32.83 9.01 -10.67
CA ILE A 336 -33.42 8.46 -9.44
C ILE A 336 -34.12 9.56 -8.62
N SER A 337 -34.97 9.15 -7.70
CA SER A 337 -35.62 10.09 -6.77
C SER A 337 -34.65 10.62 -5.70
N ASN A 338 -34.99 11.74 -5.07
CA ASN A 338 -34.24 12.24 -3.92
C ASN A 338 -34.21 11.23 -2.77
N ASP A 339 -35.33 10.53 -2.52
CA ASP A 339 -35.42 9.52 -1.46
C ASP A 339 -34.48 8.34 -1.70
N GLU A 340 -34.36 7.86 -2.95
CA GLU A 340 -33.42 6.80 -3.32
C GLU A 340 -31.97 7.25 -3.21
N MET A 341 -31.67 8.49 -3.62
CA MET A 341 -30.34 9.08 -3.46
C MET A 341 -29.95 9.16 -1.98
N THR A 342 -30.85 9.67 -1.13
CA THR A 342 -30.62 9.78 0.31
C THR A 342 -30.44 8.41 0.97
N LYS A 343 -31.22 7.40 0.57
CA LYS A 343 -31.04 6.02 1.05
C LYS A 343 -29.66 5.47 0.69
N GLY A 344 -29.20 5.68 -0.54
CA GLY A 344 -27.87 5.25 -0.96
C GLY A 344 -26.75 5.94 -0.17
N ILE A 345 -26.90 7.23 0.12
CA ILE A 345 -25.93 8.01 0.92
C ILE A 345 -25.86 7.44 2.35
N ILE A 346 -27.02 7.22 3.00
CA ILE A 346 -27.08 6.67 4.35
C ILE A 346 -26.55 5.23 4.40
N GLY A 347 -26.75 4.46 3.33
CA GLY A 347 -26.27 3.09 3.21
C GLY A 347 -24.78 2.96 2.84
N ASN A 348 -24.05 4.07 2.67
CA ASN A 348 -22.67 4.09 2.18
C ASN A 348 -22.51 3.36 0.83
N GLU A 349 -23.52 3.41 -0.04
CA GLU A 349 -23.53 2.74 -1.34
C GLU A 349 -22.91 3.58 -2.47
N LEU A 350 -22.67 4.87 -2.20
CA LEU A 350 -22.08 5.80 -3.14
C LEU A 350 -20.58 5.93 -2.93
N LEU A 351 -19.85 5.81 -4.02
CA LEU A 351 -18.42 6.04 -4.09
C LEU A 351 -18.10 7.53 -3.88
N GLU A 352 -18.85 8.39 -4.55
CA GLU A 352 -18.80 9.84 -4.41
C GLU A 352 -20.19 10.44 -4.66
N TYR A 353 -20.47 11.58 -4.04
CA TYR A 353 -21.69 12.31 -4.27
C TYR A 353 -21.49 13.81 -4.03
N GLY A 354 -22.33 14.62 -4.67
CA GLY A 354 -22.31 16.06 -4.58
C GLY A 354 -23.61 16.68 -5.10
N SER A 355 -23.71 18.00 -5.01
CA SER A 355 -24.87 18.75 -5.50
C SER A 355 -24.44 19.75 -6.57
N PHE A 356 -25.19 19.83 -7.66
CA PHE A 356 -24.99 20.81 -8.73
C PHE A 356 -26.34 21.36 -9.18
N GLN A 357 -26.45 22.70 -9.23
CA GLN A 357 -27.68 23.41 -9.63
C GLN A 357 -28.95 22.92 -8.90
N GLY A 358 -28.84 22.60 -7.61
CA GLY A 358 -29.96 22.14 -6.79
C GLY A 358 -30.35 20.66 -6.96
N HIS A 359 -29.63 19.91 -7.78
CA HIS A 359 -29.80 18.47 -7.94
C HIS A 359 -28.61 17.71 -7.35
N MET A 360 -28.85 16.49 -6.85
CA MET A 360 -27.80 15.61 -6.36
C MET A 360 -27.27 14.75 -7.49
N PHE A 361 -25.97 14.49 -7.47
CA PHE A 361 -25.26 13.59 -8.36
C PHE A 361 -24.39 12.65 -7.53
N GLY A 362 -24.21 11.43 -7.98
CA GLY A 362 -23.24 10.54 -7.35
C GLY A 362 -23.07 9.21 -8.05
N THR A 363 -21.93 8.59 -7.85
CA THR A 363 -21.55 7.33 -8.51
C THR A 363 -21.74 6.20 -7.52
N LYS A 364 -22.59 5.21 -7.83
CA LYS A 364 -22.76 4.04 -6.96
C LYS A 364 -21.58 3.09 -7.10
N ILE A 365 -21.23 2.43 -6.01
CA ILE A 365 -20.21 1.37 -6.01
C ILE A 365 -20.66 0.20 -6.92
N GLU A 366 -21.95 -0.15 -6.88
CA GLU A 366 -22.55 -1.18 -7.73
C GLU A 366 -22.32 -0.95 -9.23
N THR A 367 -22.39 0.30 -9.71
CA THR A 367 -22.13 0.60 -11.13
C THR A 367 -20.70 0.34 -11.55
N VAL A 368 -19.74 0.43 -10.62
CA VAL A 368 -18.34 0.06 -10.88
C VAL A 368 -18.20 -1.46 -10.95
N HIS A 369 -18.85 -2.19 -10.04
CA HIS A 369 -18.84 -3.67 -10.06
C HIS A 369 -19.42 -4.25 -11.35
N LYS A 370 -20.53 -3.71 -11.85
CA LYS A 370 -21.12 -4.13 -13.12
C LYS A 370 -20.13 -4.04 -14.30
N ILE A 371 -19.24 -3.04 -14.29
CA ILE A 371 -18.19 -2.90 -15.31
C ILE A 371 -17.14 -4.00 -15.14
N HIS A 372 -16.73 -4.26 -13.90
CA HIS A 372 -15.75 -5.32 -13.60
C HIS A 372 -16.29 -6.71 -13.97
N GLU A 373 -17.58 -6.98 -13.75
CA GLU A 373 -18.26 -8.23 -14.14
C GLU A 373 -18.28 -8.44 -15.65
N GLN A 374 -18.30 -7.36 -16.43
CA GLN A 374 -18.20 -7.40 -17.90
C GLN A 374 -16.75 -7.64 -18.38
N GLY A 375 -15.77 -7.74 -17.47
CA GLY A 375 -14.36 -7.88 -17.81
C GLY A 375 -13.71 -6.60 -18.37
N LYS A 376 -14.38 -5.45 -18.26
CA LYS A 376 -13.88 -4.15 -18.70
C LYS A 376 -13.18 -3.40 -17.56
N ILE A 377 -12.31 -2.47 -17.91
CA ILE A 377 -11.65 -1.57 -16.96
C ILE A 377 -12.57 -0.36 -16.71
N ALA A 378 -12.96 -0.15 -15.45
CA ALA A 378 -13.72 1.02 -15.05
C ALA A 378 -12.82 2.26 -15.03
N VAL A 379 -13.14 3.29 -15.82
CA VAL A 379 -12.41 4.56 -15.83
C VAL A 379 -13.12 5.54 -14.90
N LEU A 380 -12.41 6.09 -13.91
CA LEU A 380 -12.96 6.97 -12.89
C LEU A 380 -12.23 8.33 -12.89
N ASP A 381 -12.98 9.44 -12.93
CA ASP A 381 -12.48 10.81 -12.79
C ASP A 381 -12.92 11.45 -11.47
N VAL A 382 -12.69 10.74 -10.37
CA VAL A 382 -13.12 11.09 -9.00
C VAL A 382 -12.24 12.13 -8.31
N GLU A 383 -12.70 12.64 -7.16
CA GLU A 383 -11.88 13.47 -6.26
C GLU A 383 -10.83 12.65 -5.46
N PRO A 384 -9.69 13.23 -5.06
CA PRO A 384 -8.62 12.51 -4.37
C PRO A 384 -9.04 11.80 -3.07
N GLN A 385 -10.01 12.36 -2.34
CA GLN A 385 -10.51 11.78 -1.09
C GLN A 385 -11.15 10.39 -1.26
N THR A 386 -11.66 10.10 -2.45
CA THR A 386 -12.32 8.84 -2.83
C THR A 386 -11.30 7.68 -2.92
N LEU A 387 -10.00 7.99 -3.04
CA LEU A 387 -8.93 6.97 -3.11
C LEU A 387 -8.89 6.06 -1.87
N LYS A 388 -9.33 6.55 -0.70
CA LYS A 388 -9.40 5.75 0.53
C LYS A 388 -10.38 4.58 0.42
N VAL A 389 -11.44 4.74 -0.38
CA VAL A 389 -12.44 3.70 -0.64
C VAL A 389 -11.97 2.80 -1.78
N LEU A 390 -11.33 3.37 -2.81
CA LEU A 390 -10.91 2.64 -4.01
C LEU A 390 -9.66 1.77 -3.81
N ARG A 391 -8.77 2.10 -2.87
CA ARG A 391 -7.47 1.39 -2.70
C ARG A 391 -7.61 0.04 -1.99
N THR A 392 -8.42 -0.85 -2.56
CA THR A 392 -8.63 -2.22 -2.07
C THR A 392 -8.39 -3.21 -3.21
N ALA A 393 -8.19 -4.50 -2.87
CA ALA A 393 -8.05 -5.57 -3.86
C ALA A 393 -9.29 -5.73 -4.77
N GLU A 394 -10.46 -5.35 -4.26
CA GLU A 394 -11.72 -5.45 -4.98
C GLU A 394 -11.70 -4.61 -6.26
N PHE A 395 -11.28 -3.35 -6.15
CA PHE A 395 -11.15 -2.42 -7.27
C PHE A 395 -9.79 -2.54 -7.97
N ALA A 396 -8.75 -2.97 -7.25
CA ALA A 396 -7.37 -3.07 -7.74
C ALA A 396 -6.99 -1.87 -8.63
N PRO A 397 -7.10 -0.63 -8.13
CA PRO A 397 -7.00 0.56 -8.95
C PRO A 397 -5.57 0.76 -9.48
N LEU A 398 -5.46 1.36 -10.66
CA LEU A 398 -4.28 2.06 -11.15
C LEU A 398 -4.56 3.56 -11.04
N VAL A 399 -3.87 4.23 -10.12
CA VAL A 399 -4.09 5.64 -9.81
C VAL A 399 -3.06 6.49 -10.56
N ILE A 400 -3.53 7.22 -11.56
CA ILE A 400 -2.69 8.11 -12.37
C ILE A 400 -3.03 9.56 -12.04
N PHE A 401 -2.02 10.30 -11.61
CA PHE A 401 -2.14 11.74 -11.40
C PHE A 401 -1.83 12.50 -12.69
N ILE A 402 -2.76 13.35 -13.11
CA ILE A 402 -2.65 14.23 -14.27
C ILE A 402 -2.23 15.61 -13.78
N ALA A 403 -0.97 15.92 -13.99
CA ALA A 403 -0.38 17.22 -13.72
C ALA A 403 -0.70 18.22 -14.87
N PRO A 404 -0.84 19.51 -14.55
CA PRO A 404 -1.02 20.55 -15.55
C PRO A 404 0.17 20.67 -16.49
N THR A 405 -0.10 21.22 -17.68
CA THR A 405 0.91 21.54 -18.68
C THR A 405 2.02 22.43 -18.11
N ASN A 406 3.26 22.10 -18.45
CA ASN A 406 4.44 22.89 -18.09
C ASN A 406 4.87 23.85 -19.20
N THR A 407 4.16 23.88 -20.34
CA THR A 407 4.51 24.69 -21.52
C THR A 407 3.55 25.87 -21.75
N ALA A 408 2.40 25.91 -21.07
CA ALA A 408 1.43 26.97 -21.27
C ALA A 408 1.88 28.33 -20.72
N SER A 409 1.45 29.38 -21.42
CA SER A 409 1.51 30.76 -20.93
C SER A 409 0.74 30.91 -19.61
N GLN A 410 1.32 31.64 -18.66
CA GLN A 410 0.82 31.80 -17.29
C GLN A 410 -0.42 32.70 -17.21
N SER A 411 -1.56 32.24 -17.74
CA SER A 411 -2.85 32.87 -17.45
C SER A 411 -3.24 32.61 -15.99
N GLU A 412 -4.11 33.46 -15.43
CA GLU A 412 -4.64 33.27 -14.07
C GLU A 412 -5.34 31.92 -13.89
N ALA A 413 -5.99 31.42 -14.95
CA ALA A 413 -6.60 30.10 -14.95
C ALA A 413 -5.56 28.99 -14.81
N VAL A 414 -4.48 29.02 -15.59
CA VAL A 414 -3.39 28.03 -15.52
C VAL A 414 -2.69 28.08 -14.16
N GLN A 415 -2.46 29.27 -13.60
CA GLN A 415 -1.88 29.42 -12.27
C GLN A 415 -2.76 28.83 -11.17
N ASN A 416 -4.09 29.00 -11.27
CA ASN A 416 -5.02 28.38 -10.32
C ASN A 416 -5.00 26.86 -10.42
N ILE A 417 -4.99 26.30 -11.63
CA ILE A 417 -4.87 24.85 -11.85
C ILE A 417 -3.54 24.34 -11.26
N GLN A 418 -2.43 25.06 -11.45
CA GLN A 418 -1.14 24.70 -10.87
C GLN A 418 -1.20 24.67 -9.34
N LYS A 419 -1.76 25.71 -8.72
CA LYS A 419 -1.87 25.80 -7.26
C LYS A 419 -2.74 24.68 -6.68
N GLU A 420 -3.87 24.38 -7.31
CA GLU A 420 -4.75 23.27 -6.90
C GLU A 420 -4.07 21.91 -7.12
N SER A 421 -3.34 21.75 -8.23
CA SER A 421 -2.54 20.56 -8.53
C SER A 421 -1.46 20.32 -7.47
N ASP A 422 -0.72 21.36 -7.09
CA ASP A 422 0.33 21.29 -6.07
C ASP A 422 -0.25 20.91 -4.70
N ALA A 423 -1.43 21.43 -4.36
CA ALA A 423 -2.14 21.05 -3.13
C ALA A 423 -2.54 19.57 -3.13
N ILE A 424 -3.07 19.06 -4.24
CA ILE A 424 -3.42 17.64 -4.39
C ILE A 424 -2.16 16.77 -4.30
N LEU A 425 -1.09 17.15 -4.99
CA LEU A 425 0.18 16.42 -4.97
C LEU A 425 0.75 16.36 -3.55
N SER A 426 0.78 17.48 -2.84
CA SER A 426 1.27 17.56 -1.46
C SER A 426 0.51 16.62 -0.51
N ALA A 427 -0.82 16.54 -0.66
CA ALA A 427 -1.66 15.76 0.24
C ALA A 427 -1.78 14.27 -0.14
N TYR A 428 -1.75 13.93 -1.44
CA TYR A 428 -2.14 12.61 -1.94
C TYR A 428 -1.09 11.89 -2.79
N ARG A 429 0.12 12.45 -2.97
CA ARG A 429 1.20 11.84 -3.78
C ARG A 429 1.40 10.35 -3.53
N HIS A 430 1.33 9.95 -2.28
CA HIS A 430 1.58 8.59 -1.81
C HIS A 430 0.54 7.56 -2.28
N PHE A 431 -0.62 8.03 -2.74
CA PHE A 431 -1.64 7.19 -3.36
C PHE A 431 -1.42 6.92 -4.84
N PHE A 432 -0.59 7.71 -5.53
CA PHE A 432 -0.45 7.65 -6.98
C PHE A 432 0.54 6.56 -7.38
N ASP A 433 0.19 5.79 -8.41
CA ASP A 433 1.10 4.82 -9.02
C ASP A 433 1.99 5.50 -10.08
N GLU A 434 1.42 6.46 -10.82
CA GLU A 434 2.08 7.16 -11.93
C GLU A 434 1.67 8.64 -11.97
N MET A 435 2.52 9.49 -12.55
CA MET A 435 2.25 10.91 -12.79
C MET A 435 2.49 11.25 -14.26
N LEU A 436 1.52 11.90 -14.90
CA LEU A 436 1.59 12.33 -16.30
C LEU A 436 1.37 13.84 -16.40
N ILE A 437 2.21 14.53 -17.17
CA ILE A 437 2.03 15.96 -17.48
C ILE A 437 1.16 16.07 -18.73
N ASN A 438 -0.02 16.67 -18.61
CA ASN A 438 -0.92 16.83 -19.75
C ASN A 438 -0.55 18.06 -20.58
N ASN A 439 0.34 17.87 -21.54
CA ASN A 439 0.65 18.86 -22.58
C ASN A 439 -0.19 18.65 -23.85
N ASP A 440 -0.43 17.39 -24.20
CA ASP A 440 -1.27 16.97 -25.31
C ASP A 440 -2.12 15.76 -24.88
N VAL A 441 -3.37 15.72 -25.36
CA VAL A 441 -4.33 14.68 -24.96
C VAL A 441 -3.95 13.32 -25.54
N ASP A 442 -3.46 13.27 -26.78
CA ASP A 442 -3.09 12.01 -27.44
C ASP A 442 -1.82 11.42 -26.81
N GLU A 443 -0.83 12.26 -26.49
CA GLU A 443 0.34 11.84 -25.72
C GLU A 443 -0.03 11.33 -24.32
N SER A 444 -0.95 12.02 -23.64
CA SER A 444 -1.42 11.62 -22.31
C SER A 444 -2.17 10.29 -22.36
N VAL A 445 -3.03 10.08 -23.36
CA VAL A 445 -3.74 8.82 -23.59
C VAL A 445 -2.75 7.68 -23.82
N LYS A 446 -1.71 7.91 -24.62
CA LYS A 446 -0.63 6.93 -24.83
C LYS A 446 0.11 6.62 -23.51
N GLY A 447 0.42 7.65 -22.71
CA GLY A 447 1.03 7.45 -21.40
C GLY A 447 0.17 6.58 -20.45
N VAL A 448 -1.16 6.76 -20.49
CA VAL A 448 -2.10 5.91 -19.74
C VAL A 448 -2.10 4.47 -20.28
N GLU A 449 -2.08 4.28 -21.61
CA GLU A 449 -1.99 2.95 -22.23
C GLU A 449 -0.74 2.21 -21.77
N GLU A 450 0.42 2.88 -21.82
CA GLU A 450 1.70 2.32 -21.40
C GLU A 450 1.71 1.98 -19.89
N ALA A 451 1.12 2.83 -19.04
CA ALA A 451 0.99 2.55 -17.61
C ALA A 451 0.15 1.30 -17.32
N ILE A 452 -0.96 1.12 -18.04
CA ILE A 452 -1.82 -0.07 -17.92
C ILE A 452 -1.07 -1.32 -18.40
N GLU A 453 -0.35 -1.24 -19.52
CA GLU A 453 0.44 -2.35 -20.05
C GLU A 453 1.56 -2.73 -19.08
N ARG A 454 2.30 -1.76 -18.52
CA ARG A 454 3.31 -2.01 -17.49
C ARG A 454 2.71 -2.71 -16.27
N ALA A 455 1.57 -2.22 -15.77
CA ALA A 455 0.89 -2.82 -14.62
C ALA A 455 0.47 -4.28 -14.88
N SER A 456 0.13 -4.61 -16.13
CA SER A 456 -0.34 -5.94 -16.55
C SER A 456 0.79 -6.90 -16.94
N SER A 457 1.97 -6.40 -17.28
CA SER A 457 3.11 -7.20 -17.78
C SER A 457 4.23 -7.39 -16.76
N THR A 458 4.32 -6.53 -15.74
CA THR A 458 5.40 -6.57 -14.75
C THR A 458 4.89 -6.91 -13.34
N PRO A 459 5.66 -7.65 -12.52
CA PRO A 459 5.31 -7.87 -11.12
C PRO A 459 5.12 -6.56 -10.37
N GLN A 460 4.06 -6.48 -9.56
CA GLN A 460 3.64 -5.25 -8.88
C GLN A 460 3.83 -5.37 -7.38
N TRP A 461 4.29 -4.29 -6.74
CA TRP A 461 4.18 -4.15 -5.29
C TRP A 461 2.77 -3.66 -4.96
N VAL A 462 2.05 -4.39 -4.13
CA VAL A 462 0.70 -4.01 -3.69
C VAL A 462 0.64 -4.01 -2.17
N PRO A 463 -0.30 -3.26 -1.56
CA PRO A 463 -0.52 -3.32 -0.13
C PRO A 463 -0.78 -4.76 0.31
N VAL A 464 -0.23 -5.16 1.45
CA VAL A 464 -0.43 -6.50 2.01
C VAL A 464 -1.92 -6.82 2.21
N SER A 465 -2.73 -5.81 2.54
CA SER A 465 -4.20 -5.92 2.66
C SER A 465 -4.92 -6.36 1.39
N TRP A 466 -4.24 -6.42 0.24
CA TRP A 466 -4.84 -6.89 -1.00
C TRP A 466 -4.76 -8.42 -1.17
N VAL A 467 -3.94 -9.10 -0.36
CA VAL A 467 -3.71 -10.55 -0.46
C VAL A 467 -4.42 -11.32 0.65
N TYR A 468 -4.75 -10.66 1.76
CA TYR A 468 -5.34 -11.27 2.96
C TYR A 468 -6.85 -11.09 3.05
#